data_AF-A0A2A5XJL1-F1
#
_entry.id   AF-A0A2A5XJL1-F1
#
_cell.length_a   1.000
_cell.length_b   1.000
_cell.length_c   1.000
_cell.angle_alpha   90.00
_cell.angle_beta   90.00
_cell.angle_gamma   90.00
#
_symmetry.space_group_name_H-M   'P 1'
#
loop_
_entity.id
_entity.type
_entity.pdbx_description
1 polymer ?
#
loop_
_entity_poly.entity_id
_entity_poly.type
_entity_poly.pdbx_seq_one_letter_code
_entity_poly.pdbx_strand_id
1 'polypeptide(L)'
;MISRRKGFLILGLIFGGFLGSLAFLLSGNTEYKVQPVFAEIDSPFTIVDYNSDSISSCDWNNKIVLYNFLSVNCPTDFDKCPFRLEWFKIKIYNELVDNEGFEDVIVVTSFIDSLDNLNDRINEFRAYNKIDSDKWIMTGTKYIPYFDNNFTKGNPWITKDTLFGFEKQAHLMTLLVDKSQKVRGKYFTYNFGEIRRITKEISLLIKEEKEKIKSTDLPIFGNKDYDSKIDNDTVYHQIPSWNFLNQNGVGKSSKDLKGKVHLVDFFFTNCPTICPKMTLNMKKIQNALKKECLDNVELLSFTVDPKRDSIERLNEYANSYDLDSINWNLLTGDQNTIYELGINGFLVPNQEDALAPGGFLHSEKLILIDKAQRIRGYYDGTDTTTIPIIVEHIKSLL
;
A
#
# COMPACT_ATOMS: atom_id res chain seq x y z
N MET A 1 52.80 10.32 -46.36
CA MET A 1 51.65 11.20 -46.04
C MET A 1 50.26 10.55 -46.23
N ILE A 2 50.15 9.37 -46.85
CA ILE A 2 48.85 8.75 -47.21
C ILE A 2 48.24 7.86 -46.10
N SER A 3 49.03 7.29 -45.18
CA SER A 3 48.49 6.38 -44.13
C SER A 3 47.82 7.12 -42.96
N ARG A 4 48.25 8.35 -42.61
CA ARG A 4 47.63 9.14 -41.53
C ARG A 4 46.21 9.63 -41.85
N ARG A 5 45.87 9.80 -43.14
CA ARG A 5 44.51 10.21 -43.56
C ARG A 5 43.47 9.10 -43.43
N LYS A 6 43.86 7.82 -43.60
CA LYS A 6 42.93 6.68 -43.44
C LYS A 6 42.54 6.45 -41.98
N GLY A 7 43.48 6.63 -41.04
CA GLY A 7 43.20 6.53 -39.60
C GLY A 7 42.21 7.59 -39.10
N PHE A 8 42.34 8.83 -39.58
CA PHE A 8 41.41 9.93 -39.23
C PHE A 8 39.99 9.72 -39.80
N LEU A 9 39.87 9.17 -41.01
CA LEU A 9 38.59 8.84 -41.63
C LEU A 9 37.87 7.71 -40.89
N ILE A 10 38.60 6.69 -40.43
CA ILE A 10 38.05 5.57 -39.66
C ILE A 10 37.61 6.06 -38.27
N LEU A 11 38.43 6.88 -37.59
CA LEU A 11 38.06 7.44 -36.29
C LEU A 11 36.85 8.39 -36.38
N GLY A 12 36.76 9.18 -37.45
CA GLY A 12 35.61 10.05 -37.74
C GLY A 12 34.32 9.27 -38.04
N LEU A 13 34.41 8.12 -38.72
CA LEU A 13 33.26 7.24 -38.95
C LEU A 13 32.78 6.57 -37.66
N ILE A 14 33.70 6.16 -36.78
CA ILE A 14 33.36 5.55 -35.48
C ILE A 14 32.71 6.60 -34.57
N PHE A 15 33.30 7.80 -34.44
CA PHE A 15 32.72 8.87 -33.63
C PHE A 15 31.42 9.42 -34.22
N GLY A 16 31.31 9.54 -35.54
CA GLY A 16 30.08 9.96 -36.23
C GLY A 16 28.95 8.95 -36.07
N GLY A 17 29.24 7.65 -36.15
CA GLY A 17 28.28 6.58 -35.87
C GLY A 17 27.84 6.55 -34.41
N PHE A 18 28.77 6.79 -33.48
CA PHE A 18 28.47 6.86 -32.05
C PHE A 18 27.59 8.08 -31.72
N LEU A 19 27.92 9.26 -32.24
CA LEU A 19 27.12 10.49 -32.10
C LEU A 19 25.74 10.38 -32.75
N GLY A 20 25.63 9.75 -33.92
CA GLY A 20 24.35 9.50 -34.58
C GLY A 20 23.45 8.55 -33.78
N SER A 21 24.03 7.48 -33.21
CA SER A 21 23.29 6.56 -32.34
C SER A 21 22.86 7.19 -31.02
N LEU A 22 23.69 8.06 -30.45
CA LEU A 22 23.40 8.82 -29.24
C LEU A 22 22.30 9.86 -29.47
N ALA A 23 22.33 10.57 -30.62
CA ALA A 23 21.26 11.48 -31.02
C ALA A 23 19.93 10.75 -31.24
N PHE A 24 19.95 9.55 -31.82
CA PHE A 24 18.76 8.71 -31.99
C PHE A 24 18.20 8.20 -30.65
N LEU A 25 19.07 7.84 -29.71
CA LEU A 25 18.70 7.48 -28.33
C LEU A 25 18.17 8.66 -27.51
N LEU A 26 18.65 9.88 -27.78
CA LEU A 26 18.20 11.12 -27.13
C LEU A 26 16.94 11.73 -27.79
N SER A 27 16.64 11.38 -29.05
CA SER A 27 15.43 11.83 -29.77
C SER A 27 14.19 10.99 -29.49
N GLY A 28 14.35 9.81 -28.90
CA GLY A 28 13.22 9.02 -28.43
C GLY A 28 12.69 9.63 -27.14
N ASN A 29 11.40 10.00 -27.10
CA ASN A 29 10.73 10.24 -25.83
C ASN A 29 10.90 8.98 -24.98
N THR A 30 11.57 9.09 -23.84
CA THR A 30 11.73 7.97 -22.92
C THR A 30 10.35 7.62 -22.37
N GLU A 31 9.72 6.61 -22.95
CA GLU A 31 8.45 6.08 -22.45
C GLU A 31 8.74 5.31 -21.16
N TYR A 32 8.14 5.79 -20.07
CA TYR A 32 8.21 5.11 -18.79
C TYR A 32 7.42 3.79 -18.89
N LYS A 33 8.10 2.65 -18.66
CA LYS A 33 7.45 1.34 -18.54
C LYS A 33 7.39 0.93 -17.08
N VAL A 34 6.17 0.65 -16.60
CA VAL A 34 5.90 0.12 -15.26
C VAL A 34 6.72 -1.16 -15.04
N GLN A 35 7.37 -1.28 -13.87
CA GLN A 35 8.13 -2.51 -13.58
C GLN A 35 7.18 -3.70 -13.41
N PRO A 36 7.56 -4.92 -13.83
CA PRO A 36 6.73 -6.10 -13.66
C PRO A 36 6.42 -6.38 -12.17
N VAL A 37 5.30 -7.06 -11.94
CA VAL A 37 4.89 -7.60 -10.63
C VAL A 37 5.03 -9.12 -10.70
N PHE A 38 5.76 -9.71 -9.76
CA PHE A 38 6.06 -11.14 -9.75
C PHE A 38 5.20 -11.93 -8.76
N ALA A 39 4.82 -11.29 -7.65
CA ALA A 39 3.96 -11.82 -6.61
C ALA A 39 3.42 -10.65 -5.78
N GLU A 40 2.53 -10.95 -4.84
CA GLU A 40 1.95 -9.99 -3.89
C GLU A 40 1.98 -10.60 -2.49
N ILE A 41 2.16 -9.77 -1.46
CA ILE A 41 1.99 -10.23 -0.08
C ILE A 41 0.49 -10.23 0.22
N ASP A 42 -0.07 -11.41 0.46
CA ASP A 42 -1.52 -11.59 0.49
C ASP A 42 -2.20 -11.02 1.74
N SER A 43 -1.48 -10.87 2.85
CA SER A 43 -2.02 -10.36 4.11
C SER A 43 -0.92 -9.75 4.99
N PRO A 44 -1.26 -8.76 5.83
CA PRO A 44 -0.35 -8.29 6.86
C PRO A 44 0.10 -9.43 7.77
N PHE A 45 1.33 -9.34 8.25
CA PHE A 45 1.92 -10.34 9.14
C PHE A 45 2.67 -9.66 10.28
N THR A 46 2.94 -10.42 11.33
CA THR A 46 3.70 -9.94 12.47
C THR A 46 5.01 -10.72 12.57
N ILE A 47 6.09 -10.02 12.86
CA ILE A 47 7.38 -10.61 13.19
C ILE A 47 7.75 -10.26 14.63
N VAL A 48 8.59 -11.09 15.24
CA VAL A 48 9.25 -10.77 16.49
C VAL A 48 10.69 -10.38 16.16
N ASP A 49 11.15 -9.24 16.65
CA ASP A 49 12.51 -8.76 16.42
C ASP A 49 13.50 -9.37 17.43
N TYR A 50 14.78 -9.01 17.29
CA TYR A 50 15.85 -9.50 18.16
C TYR A 50 15.75 -9.00 19.62
N ASN A 51 14.97 -7.94 19.89
CA ASN A 51 14.66 -7.44 21.23
C ASN A 51 13.40 -8.10 21.82
N SER A 52 12.77 -9.02 21.09
CA SER A 52 11.47 -9.61 21.43
C SER A 52 10.28 -8.65 21.27
N ASP A 53 10.46 -7.57 20.52
CA ASP A 53 9.38 -6.66 20.16
C ASP A 53 8.58 -7.22 18.99
N SER A 54 7.26 -7.15 19.10
CA SER A 54 6.33 -7.56 18.05
C SER A 54 6.14 -6.42 17.06
N ILE A 55 6.56 -6.60 15.82
CA ILE A 55 6.46 -5.59 14.76
C ILE A 55 5.50 -6.06 13.66
N SER A 56 4.56 -5.19 13.28
CA SER A 56 3.60 -5.47 12.22
C SER A 56 4.18 -5.08 10.88
N SER A 57 3.92 -5.87 9.83
CA SER A 57 4.29 -5.49 8.47
C SER A 57 3.61 -4.19 8.02
N CYS A 58 2.48 -3.84 8.65
CA CYS A 58 1.80 -2.57 8.46
C CYS A 58 2.67 -1.36 8.80
N ASP A 59 3.57 -1.48 9.77
CA ASP A 59 4.38 -0.36 10.29
C ASP A 59 5.33 0.21 9.23
N TRP A 60 5.60 -0.55 8.16
CA TRP A 60 6.46 -0.16 7.05
C TRP A 60 5.78 -0.26 5.68
N ASN A 61 4.44 -0.29 5.61
CA ASN A 61 3.72 -0.38 4.33
C ASN A 61 3.97 0.82 3.39
N ASN A 62 4.36 1.97 3.94
CA ASN A 62 4.78 3.15 3.17
C ASN A 62 6.27 3.13 2.77
N LYS A 63 6.97 2.01 2.98
CA LYS A 63 8.38 1.82 2.62
C LYS A 63 8.54 0.82 1.47
N ILE A 64 9.60 1.00 0.71
CA ILE A 64 10.15 -0.03 -0.17
C ILE A 64 10.95 -0.97 0.72
N VAL A 65 10.62 -2.27 0.69
CA VAL A 65 11.23 -3.24 1.61
C VAL A 65 12.13 -4.20 0.85
N LEU A 66 13.36 -4.32 1.31
CA LEU A 66 14.30 -5.37 0.91
C LEU A 66 14.23 -6.50 1.92
N TYR A 67 13.50 -7.56 1.59
CA TYR A 67 13.45 -8.76 2.42
C TYR A 67 14.65 -9.64 2.14
N ASN A 68 15.49 -9.80 3.14
CA ASN A 68 16.66 -10.67 3.13
C ASN A 68 16.38 -11.92 3.93
N PHE A 69 16.92 -13.03 3.46
CA PHE A 69 16.93 -14.27 4.23
C PHE A 69 18.36 -14.70 4.44
N LEU A 70 18.72 -14.99 5.69
CA LEU A 70 20.07 -15.39 6.05
C LEU A 70 20.05 -16.75 6.75
N SER A 71 21.08 -17.53 6.52
CA SER A 71 21.40 -18.68 7.35
C SER A 71 22.39 -18.28 8.42
N VAL A 72 22.24 -18.82 9.64
CA VAL A 72 23.32 -18.80 10.62
C VAL A 72 24.26 -20.02 10.49
N ASN A 73 23.89 -20.99 9.65
CA ASN A 73 24.59 -22.25 9.40
C ASN A 73 25.09 -22.32 7.94
N CYS A 74 26.33 -21.89 7.66
CA CYS A 74 26.99 -22.10 6.35
C CYS A 74 27.56 -23.54 6.27
N PRO A 75 27.11 -24.36 5.30
CA PRO A 75 27.63 -25.71 5.17
C PRO A 75 29.01 -25.68 4.51
N THR A 76 30.02 -26.10 5.27
CA THR A 76 31.42 -26.42 4.88
C THR A 76 32.42 -25.25 4.71
N ASP A 77 33.39 -25.25 5.63
CA ASP A 77 34.58 -24.40 5.79
C ASP A 77 34.37 -22.86 5.89
N PHE A 78 34.37 -22.40 7.15
CA PHE A 78 33.68 -21.18 7.61
C PHE A 78 34.62 -20.04 8.03
N ASP A 79 35.95 -20.16 7.96
CA ASP A 79 36.85 -19.01 8.19
C ASP A 79 36.61 -17.87 7.16
N LYS A 80 35.75 -18.11 6.16
CA LYS A 80 35.42 -17.20 5.04
C LYS A 80 33.92 -16.86 4.90
N CYS A 81 33.02 -17.47 5.65
CA CYS A 81 31.57 -17.36 5.38
C CYS A 81 30.76 -16.31 6.19
N PRO A 82 31.23 -15.69 7.31
CA PRO A 82 30.53 -14.54 7.90
C PRO A 82 30.74 -13.31 7.01
N PHE A 83 31.99 -13.02 6.64
CA PHE A 83 32.35 -11.76 6.01
C PHE A 83 31.72 -11.56 4.63
N ARG A 84 31.65 -12.54 3.71
CA ARG A 84 31.21 -12.23 2.33
C ARG A 84 29.71 -11.96 2.17
N LEU A 85 28.86 -12.78 2.80
CA LEU A 85 27.41 -12.67 2.68
C LEU A 85 26.89 -11.49 3.50
N GLU A 86 27.41 -11.31 4.71
CA GLU A 86 27.17 -10.11 5.50
C GLU A 86 27.66 -8.87 4.75
N TRP A 87 28.84 -8.89 4.12
CA TRP A 87 29.33 -7.74 3.35
C TRP A 87 28.41 -7.34 2.20
N PHE A 88 27.84 -8.29 1.46
CA PHE A 88 26.92 -7.92 0.37
C PHE A 88 25.63 -7.29 0.91
N LYS A 89 25.09 -7.79 2.02
CA LYS A 89 23.89 -7.21 2.65
C LYS A 89 24.18 -5.87 3.33
N ILE A 90 25.32 -5.73 4.00
CA ILE A 90 25.80 -4.45 4.56
C ILE A 90 26.02 -3.45 3.44
N LYS A 91 26.56 -3.88 2.30
CA LYS A 91 26.73 -3.01 1.16
C LYS A 91 25.41 -2.56 0.56
N ILE A 92 24.42 -3.45 0.45
CA ILE A 92 23.05 -3.10 0.09
C ILE A 92 22.52 -2.03 1.06
N TYR A 93 22.70 -2.22 2.37
CA TYR A 93 22.29 -1.24 3.36
C TYR A 93 23.01 0.11 3.22
N ASN A 94 24.34 0.12 3.18
CA ASN A 94 25.14 1.35 3.10
C ASN A 94 24.97 2.10 1.77
N GLU A 95 24.85 1.40 0.64
CA GLU A 95 24.71 2.05 -0.68
C GLU A 95 23.28 2.53 -0.95
N LEU A 96 22.28 1.90 -0.32
CA LEU A 96 20.87 2.18 -0.56
C LEU A 96 20.24 2.85 0.65
N VAL A 97 20.03 2.09 1.71
CA VAL A 97 19.16 2.43 2.84
C VAL A 97 19.71 3.59 3.68
N ASP A 98 21.04 3.69 3.78
CA ASP A 98 21.70 4.79 4.48
C ASP A 98 22.13 5.96 3.58
N ASN A 99 21.67 5.96 2.32
CA ASN A 99 22.09 6.93 1.32
C ASN A 99 20.96 7.90 0.94
N GLU A 100 21.31 9.10 0.47
CA GLU A 100 20.33 10.11 0.05
C GLU A 100 19.52 9.64 -1.17
N GLY A 101 18.22 9.94 -1.17
CA GLY A 101 17.28 9.56 -2.21
C GLY A 101 16.67 8.15 -2.05
N PHE A 102 16.92 7.49 -0.93
CA PHE A 102 16.39 6.16 -0.57
C PHE A 102 15.83 6.13 0.86
N GLU A 103 15.34 7.26 1.36
CA GLU A 103 14.83 7.44 2.73
C GLU A 103 13.63 6.55 3.05
N ASP A 104 12.92 6.12 2.02
CA ASP A 104 11.79 5.19 2.11
C ASP A 104 12.18 3.73 1.92
N VAL A 105 13.46 3.40 1.83
CA VAL A 105 13.92 2.01 1.71
C VAL A 105 14.30 1.49 3.09
N ILE A 106 13.77 0.32 3.44
CA ILE A 106 14.20 -0.42 4.63
C ILE A 106 14.64 -1.84 4.27
N VAL A 107 15.35 -2.46 5.19
CA VAL A 107 15.76 -3.86 5.08
C VAL A 107 15.09 -4.66 6.19
N VAL A 108 14.48 -5.79 5.83
CA VAL A 108 13.97 -6.76 6.82
C VAL A 108 14.71 -8.07 6.61
N THR A 109 15.48 -8.49 7.60
CA THR A 109 16.23 -9.76 7.55
C THR A 109 15.54 -10.80 8.43
N SER A 110 15.23 -11.95 7.82
CA SER A 110 14.80 -13.15 8.54
C SER A 110 15.86 -14.25 8.53
N PHE A 111 16.07 -14.87 9.68
CA PHE A 111 16.99 -15.99 9.81
C PHE A 111 16.25 -17.31 9.54
N ILE A 112 16.76 -18.08 8.58
CA ILE A 112 16.13 -19.33 8.15
C ILE A 112 16.28 -20.43 9.22
N ASP A 113 17.39 -20.38 9.95
CA ASP A 113 17.74 -21.35 10.99
C ASP A 113 17.59 -20.75 12.39
N SER A 114 17.31 -21.60 13.38
CA SER A 114 17.28 -21.23 14.80
C SER A 114 18.60 -21.54 15.47
N LEU A 115 19.08 -20.62 16.32
CA LEU A 115 20.27 -20.79 17.14
C LEU A 115 20.00 -20.18 18.52
N ASP A 116 20.45 -20.85 19.59
CA ASP A 116 20.15 -20.46 20.97
C ASP A 116 20.69 -19.06 21.32
N ASN A 117 21.79 -18.63 20.70
CA ASN A 117 22.39 -17.30 20.90
C ASN A 117 22.21 -16.36 19.68
N LEU A 118 21.17 -16.56 18.87
CA LEU A 118 20.93 -15.75 17.66
C LEU A 118 20.85 -14.25 17.97
N ASN A 119 20.09 -13.87 19.00
CA ASN A 119 19.87 -12.47 19.35
C ASN A 119 21.17 -11.78 19.80
N ASP A 120 22.04 -12.46 20.54
CA ASP A 120 23.35 -11.93 20.95
C ASP A 120 24.24 -11.66 19.73
N ARG A 121 24.26 -12.57 18.76
CA ARG A 121 25.01 -12.39 17.50
C ARG A 121 24.47 -11.23 16.67
N ILE A 122 23.14 -11.05 16.64
CA ILE A 122 22.51 -9.90 15.99
C ILE A 122 22.99 -8.61 16.66
N ASN A 123 22.99 -8.55 18.00
CA ASN A 123 23.45 -7.39 18.75
C ASN A 123 24.91 -7.02 18.44
N GLU A 124 25.82 -8.01 18.45
CA GLU A 124 27.23 -7.80 18.11
C GLU A 124 27.40 -7.28 16.68
N PHE A 125 26.70 -7.89 15.72
CA PHE A 125 26.72 -7.49 14.31
C PHE A 125 26.26 -6.04 14.11
N ARG A 126 25.15 -5.66 14.75
CA ARG A 126 24.57 -4.32 14.65
C ARG A 126 25.50 -3.27 15.26
N ALA A 127 26.07 -3.55 16.44
CA ALA A 127 27.00 -2.66 17.12
C ALA A 127 28.27 -2.44 16.30
N TYR A 128 28.82 -3.50 15.72
CA TYR A 128 30.03 -3.42 14.89
C TYR A 128 29.81 -2.59 13.61
N ASN A 129 28.67 -2.78 12.94
CA ASN A 129 28.37 -2.13 11.67
C ASN A 129 27.62 -0.80 11.81
N LYS A 130 27.28 -0.37 13.03
CA LYS A 130 26.54 0.87 13.32
C LYS A 130 25.19 0.96 12.58
N ILE A 131 24.45 -0.15 12.56
CA ILE A 131 23.19 -0.26 11.84
C ILE A 131 22.07 0.49 12.58
N ASP A 132 21.32 1.32 11.86
CA ASP A 132 20.10 1.96 12.34
C ASP A 132 18.97 0.93 12.49
N SER A 133 18.33 0.88 13.66
CA SER A 133 17.23 -0.03 13.99
C SER A 133 15.95 0.25 13.22
N ASP A 134 15.70 1.51 12.87
CA ASP A 134 14.47 1.89 12.17
C ASP A 134 14.55 1.54 10.68
N LYS A 135 15.78 1.42 10.16
CA LYS A 135 16.05 1.16 8.74
C LYS A 135 16.40 -0.29 8.42
N TRP A 136 16.93 -1.05 9.37
CA TRP A 136 17.23 -2.46 9.19
C TRP A 136 16.72 -3.30 10.36
N ILE A 137 15.58 -3.93 10.10
CA ILE A 137 14.86 -4.79 11.03
C ILE A 137 15.40 -6.21 10.90
N MET A 138 15.69 -6.85 12.02
CA MET A 138 16.20 -8.23 12.07
C MET A 138 15.30 -9.07 12.98
N THR A 139 14.70 -10.13 12.45
CA THR A 139 13.79 -10.99 13.22
C THR A 139 14.55 -11.80 14.26
N GLY A 140 14.08 -11.79 15.50
CA GLY A 140 14.48 -12.72 16.54
C GLY A 140 13.67 -14.01 16.40
N THR A 141 14.32 -15.16 16.59
CA THR A 141 13.72 -16.51 16.44
C THR A 141 13.41 -16.94 14.98
N LYS A 142 13.17 -18.25 14.81
CA LYS A 142 13.13 -19.00 13.53
C LYS A 142 12.26 -18.36 12.44
N TYR A 143 12.66 -18.54 11.18
CA TYR A 143 11.94 -18.21 9.94
C TYR A 143 10.41 -18.22 10.04
N ILE A 144 9.82 -17.08 9.71
CA ILE A 144 8.38 -16.92 9.53
C ILE A 144 8.14 -16.85 8.01
N PRO A 145 7.39 -17.77 7.40
CA PRO A 145 7.01 -17.65 5.99
C PRO A 145 5.92 -16.59 5.85
N TYR A 146 6.30 -15.39 5.43
CA TYR A 146 5.36 -14.31 5.08
C TYR A 146 5.08 -14.19 3.57
N PHE A 147 5.64 -15.10 2.76
CA PHE A 147 5.40 -15.17 1.31
C PHE A 147 4.76 -16.49 0.91
N ASP A 148 3.88 -16.47 -0.10
CA ASP A 148 3.29 -17.67 -0.68
C ASP A 148 4.39 -18.64 -1.16
N ASN A 149 4.26 -19.91 -0.78
CA ASN A 149 5.13 -20.99 -1.22
C ASN A 149 5.06 -21.24 -2.74
N ASN A 150 4.03 -20.77 -3.44
CA ASN A 150 3.85 -21.15 -4.84
C ASN A 150 4.74 -20.42 -5.83
N PHE A 151 5.40 -19.29 -5.47
CA PHE A 151 6.25 -18.44 -6.33
C PHE A 151 6.24 -18.89 -7.79
N THR A 152 5.29 -18.39 -8.59
CA THR A 152 4.86 -18.98 -9.88
C THR A 152 5.96 -19.22 -10.92
N LYS A 153 7.16 -18.66 -10.71
CA LYS A 153 8.38 -18.83 -11.53
C LYS A 153 9.49 -19.68 -10.85
N GLY A 154 9.15 -20.44 -9.82
CA GLY A 154 10.03 -21.35 -9.08
C GLY A 154 10.15 -21.02 -7.59
N ASN A 155 9.88 -22.01 -6.74
CA ASN A 155 9.96 -21.91 -5.28
C ASN A 155 11.43 -22.02 -4.78
N PRO A 156 12.06 -20.91 -4.32
CA PRO A 156 13.45 -20.90 -3.85
C PRO A 156 13.68 -21.66 -2.54
N TRP A 157 12.61 -22.03 -1.83
CA TRP A 157 12.65 -22.76 -0.57
C TRP A 157 12.95 -24.25 -0.75
N ILE A 158 12.79 -24.77 -1.97
CA ILE A 158 12.90 -26.21 -2.26
C ILE A 158 14.15 -26.51 -3.10
N THR A 159 14.68 -25.53 -3.83
CA THR A 159 15.86 -25.73 -4.68
C THR A 159 17.15 -25.63 -3.87
N LYS A 160 18.02 -26.65 -3.95
CA LYS A 160 19.37 -26.60 -3.37
C LYS A 160 20.26 -25.60 -4.11
N ASP A 161 21.12 -24.92 -3.37
CA ASP A 161 22.20 -24.12 -3.95
C ASP A 161 23.49 -24.94 -3.98
N THR A 162 23.83 -25.47 -5.15
CA THR A 162 25.02 -26.29 -5.33
C THR A 162 26.32 -25.48 -5.37
N LEU A 163 26.24 -24.16 -5.62
CA LEU A 163 27.41 -23.29 -5.73
C LEU A 163 27.99 -22.97 -4.34
N PHE A 164 27.12 -22.80 -3.35
CA PHE A 164 27.50 -22.44 -1.99
C PHE A 164 27.19 -23.52 -0.95
N GLY A 165 26.74 -24.70 -1.40
CA GLY A 165 26.48 -25.85 -0.52
C GLY A 165 25.27 -25.70 0.39
N PHE A 166 24.42 -24.69 0.19
CA PHE A 166 23.19 -24.54 0.97
C PHE A 166 22.11 -25.53 0.54
N GLU A 167 21.40 -26.07 1.53
CA GLU A 167 20.24 -26.94 1.30
C GLU A 167 19.07 -26.21 0.62
N LYS A 168 19.08 -24.85 0.62
CA LYS A 168 18.06 -24.01 -0.04
C LYS A 168 18.68 -22.77 -0.68
N GLN A 169 18.18 -22.35 -1.84
CA GLN A 169 18.60 -21.12 -2.51
C GLN A 169 18.12 -19.84 -1.81
N ALA A 170 17.04 -19.94 -1.02
CA ALA A 170 16.49 -18.80 -0.30
C ALA A 170 17.50 -18.10 0.62
N HIS A 171 18.52 -18.80 1.15
CA HIS A 171 19.57 -18.25 2.02
C HIS A 171 20.38 -17.10 1.39
N LEU A 172 20.35 -16.96 0.07
CA LEU A 172 21.09 -15.93 -0.66
C LEU A 172 20.18 -14.91 -1.35
N MET A 173 18.88 -14.99 -1.08
CA MET A 173 17.87 -14.21 -1.79
C MET A 173 17.66 -12.84 -1.12
N THR A 174 17.40 -11.85 -1.96
CA THR A 174 16.73 -10.59 -1.59
C THR A 174 15.48 -10.46 -2.45
N LEU A 175 14.36 -10.13 -1.81
CA LEU A 175 13.15 -9.72 -2.51
C LEU A 175 13.00 -8.21 -2.39
N LEU A 176 12.71 -7.56 -3.52
CA LEU A 176 12.32 -6.15 -3.57
C LEU A 176 10.81 -6.07 -3.57
N VAL A 177 10.25 -5.43 -2.55
CA VAL A 177 8.81 -5.21 -2.37
C VAL A 177 8.55 -3.71 -2.36
N ASP A 178 7.55 -3.27 -3.12
CA ASP A 178 7.17 -1.85 -3.17
C ASP A 178 6.19 -1.47 -2.05
N LYS A 179 5.84 -0.17 -1.95
CA LYS A 179 4.87 0.39 -0.99
C LYS A 179 3.43 -0.10 -1.18
N SER A 180 3.17 -0.91 -2.19
CA SER A 180 1.88 -1.56 -2.40
C SER A 180 1.98 -3.07 -2.15
N GLN A 181 3.00 -3.52 -1.43
CA GLN A 181 3.23 -4.90 -1.03
C GLN A 181 3.37 -5.87 -2.23
N LYS A 182 3.77 -5.35 -3.39
CA LYS A 182 4.02 -6.14 -4.60
C LYS A 182 5.49 -6.49 -4.70
N VAL A 183 5.78 -7.77 -4.96
CA VAL A 183 7.14 -8.24 -5.21
C VAL A 183 7.55 -7.80 -6.61
N ARG A 184 8.47 -6.84 -6.67
CA ARG A 184 8.99 -6.23 -7.92
C ARG A 184 10.27 -6.85 -8.41
N GLY A 185 10.96 -7.63 -7.57
CA GLY A 185 12.18 -8.31 -7.97
C GLY A 185 12.60 -9.41 -7.01
N LYS A 186 13.33 -10.39 -7.56
CA LYS A 186 14.03 -11.44 -6.83
C LYS A 186 15.47 -11.45 -7.29
N TYR A 187 16.39 -11.36 -6.34
CA TYR A 187 17.82 -11.24 -6.61
C TYR A 187 18.59 -12.23 -5.75
N PHE A 188 19.66 -12.78 -6.31
CA PHE A 188 20.57 -13.62 -5.54
C PHE A 188 21.81 -12.80 -5.18
N THR A 189 21.80 -12.21 -3.99
CA THR A 189 22.74 -11.17 -3.58
C THR A 189 24.06 -11.74 -3.05
N TYR A 190 24.73 -12.53 -3.89
CA TYR A 190 26.08 -13.05 -3.64
C TYR A 190 27.12 -12.44 -4.59
N ASN A 191 26.72 -11.52 -5.48
CA ASN A 191 27.61 -10.80 -6.39
C ASN A 191 27.22 -9.32 -6.53
N PHE A 192 28.19 -8.48 -6.92
CA PHE A 192 27.99 -7.03 -7.04
C PHE A 192 27.07 -6.61 -8.21
N GLY A 193 26.90 -7.45 -9.22
CA GLY A 193 26.02 -7.15 -10.35
C GLY A 193 24.56 -7.06 -9.91
N GLU A 194 24.14 -8.00 -9.04
CA GLU A 194 22.79 -8.02 -8.48
C GLU A 194 22.53 -6.82 -7.56
N ILE A 195 23.51 -6.37 -6.78
CA ILE A 195 23.38 -5.16 -5.96
C ILE A 195 23.08 -3.94 -6.84
N ARG A 196 23.90 -3.70 -7.88
CA ARG A 196 23.67 -2.58 -8.81
C ARG A 196 22.31 -2.65 -9.49
N ARG A 197 21.84 -3.87 -9.79
CA ARG A 197 20.53 -4.10 -10.37
C ARG A 197 19.41 -3.70 -9.41
N ILE A 198 19.47 -4.14 -8.14
CA ILE A 198 18.53 -3.73 -7.08
C ILE A 198 18.51 -2.20 -6.97
N THR A 199 19.67 -1.54 -6.89
CA THR A 199 19.77 -0.08 -6.81
C THR A 199 19.00 0.59 -7.94
N LYS A 200 19.24 0.15 -9.18
CA LYS A 200 18.58 0.71 -10.36
C LYS A 200 17.07 0.48 -10.32
N GLU A 201 16.62 -0.70 -9.92
CA GLU A 201 15.20 -1.04 -9.83
C GLU A 201 14.51 -0.20 -8.75
N ILE A 202 15.12 0.00 -7.58
CA ILE A 202 14.58 0.91 -6.55
C ILE A 202 14.48 2.34 -7.06
N SER A 203 15.52 2.88 -7.73
CA SER A 203 15.45 4.23 -8.28
C SER A 203 14.32 4.39 -9.31
N LEU A 204 14.01 3.33 -10.07
CA LEU A 204 12.88 3.30 -10.99
C LEU A 204 11.53 3.25 -10.26
N LEU A 205 11.43 2.52 -9.13
CA LEU A 205 10.23 2.49 -8.28
C LEU A 205 9.97 3.85 -7.64
N ILE A 206 11.00 4.49 -7.11
CA ILE A 206 10.87 5.84 -6.53
C ILE A 206 10.41 6.84 -7.61
N LYS A 207 10.91 6.70 -8.84
CA LYS A 207 10.43 7.51 -9.97
C LYS A 207 8.96 7.19 -10.32
N GLU A 208 8.59 5.91 -10.37
CA GLU A 208 7.20 5.46 -10.59
C GLU A 208 6.24 6.11 -9.60
N GLU A 209 6.59 6.09 -8.31
CA GLU A 209 5.79 6.68 -7.24
C GLU A 209 5.65 8.19 -7.42
N LYS A 210 6.74 8.90 -7.73
CA LYS A 210 6.68 10.35 -7.99
C LYS A 210 5.78 10.70 -9.17
N GLU A 211 5.76 9.90 -10.22
CA GLU A 211 4.86 10.11 -11.36
C GLU A 211 3.39 9.81 -11.00
N LYS A 212 3.12 8.76 -10.21
CA LYS A 212 1.76 8.45 -9.71
C LYS A 212 1.21 9.53 -8.78
N ILE A 213 2.05 10.05 -7.87
CA ILE A 213 1.66 11.13 -6.94
C ILE A 213 1.31 12.41 -7.70
N LYS A 214 1.89 12.62 -8.89
CA LYS A 214 1.63 13.81 -9.70
C LYS A 214 0.25 13.78 -10.41
N SER A 215 -0.48 12.66 -10.40
CA SER A 215 -1.76 12.51 -11.12
C SER A 215 -3.01 12.40 -10.24
N THR A 216 -2.93 12.66 -8.92
CA THR A 216 -4.03 12.37 -7.97
C THR A 216 -4.57 13.59 -7.22
N ASP A 217 -4.55 14.79 -7.82
CA ASP A 217 -5.36 15.87 -7.25
C ASP A 217 -6.84 15.65 -7.58
N LEU A 218 -7.53 14.95 -6.67
CA LEU A 218 -8.95 14.62 -6.85
C LEU A 218 -9.79 15.91 -6.85
N PRO A 219 -10.78 16.04 -7.73
CA PRO A 219 -11.63 17.22 -7.73
C PRO A 219 -12.36 17.38 -6.38
N ILE A 220 -12.67 18.63 -6.02
CA ILE A 220 -13.56 18.93 -4.89
C ILE A 220 -14.95 19.18 -5.46
N PHE A 221 -15.93 18.39 -5.01
CA PHE A 221 -17.33 18.48 -5.43
C PHE A 221 -18.16 19.37 -4.50
N GLY A 222 -19.30 19.81 -5.02
CA GLY A 222 -20.24 20.70 -4.35
C GLY A 222 -20.09 22.16 -4.78
N ASN A 223 -20.97 23.01 -4.23
CA ASN A 223 -20.97 24.43 -4.54
C ASN A 223 -19.68 25.10 -4.04
N LYS A 224 -19.28 26.13 -4.77
CA LYS A 224 -18.13 26.99 -4.43
C LYS A 224 -18.65 28.40 -4.25
N ASP A 225 -18.39 28.98 -3.09
CA ASP A 225 -18.71 30.37 -2.80
C ASP A 225 -17.44 31.22 -2.74
N TYR A 226 -17.60 32.53 -2.89
CA TYR A 226 -16.50 33.49 -2.78
C TYR A 226 -16.53 34.18 -1.41
N ASP A 227 -15.40 34.19 -0.71
CA ASP A 227 -15.18 35.01 0.49
C ASP A 227 -13.81 35.70 0.45
N SER A 228 -13.84 37.01 0.22
CA SER A 228 -12.66 37.90 0.21
C SER A 228 -11.82 37.89 1.50
N LYS A 229 -12.34 37.35 2.60
CA LYS A 229 -11.63 37.28 3.90
C LYS A 229 -10.79 36.02 4.06
N ILE A 230 -10.94 35.03 3.17
CA ILE A 230 -10.26 33.74 3.24
C ILE A 230 -9.16 33.71 2.17
N ASP A 231 -7.99 33.17 2.53
CA ASP A 231 -6.89 32.99 1.60
C ASP A 231 -7.28 32.02 0.47
N ASN A 232 -6.94 32.35 -0.78
CA ASN A 232 -7.48 31.75 -2.02
C ASN A 232 -8.98 31.97 -2.32
N ASP A 233 -9.67 32.87 -1.59
CA ASP A 233 -11.01 33.43 -1.87
C ASP A 233 -12.20 32.48 -2.08
N THR A 234 -11.96 31.18 -2.10
CA THR A 234 -12.94 30.15 -2.46
C THR A 234 -13.33 29.32 -1.24
N VAL A 235 -14.61 29.36 -0.88
CA VAL A 235 -15.22 28.51 0.14
C VAL A 235 -15.78 27.26 -0.54
N TYR A 236 -15.24 26.11 -0.17
CA TYR A 236 -15.73 24.82 -0.67
C TYR A 236 -16.89 24.30 0.17
N HIS A 237 -17.83 23.64 -0.48
CA HIS A 237 -18.81 22.79 0.19
C HIS A 237 -18.16 21.83 1.19
N GLN A 238 -18.72 21.77 2.39
CA GLN A 238 -18.28 20.89 3.47
C GLN A 238 -19.48 20.12 4.02
N ILE A 239 -19.23 18.90 4.48
CA ILE A 239 -20.28 18.10 5.11
C ILE A 239 -20.75 18.79 6.41
N PRO A 240 -22.06 19.04 6.57
CA PRO A 240 -22.62 19.61 7.80
C PRO A 240 -22.33 18.72 9.02
N SER A 241 -22.34 19.33 10.21
CA SER A 241 -22.18 18.57 11.44
C SER A 241 -23.38 17.66 11.70
N TRP A 242 -23.12 16.44 12.15
CA TRP A 242 -24.13 15.44 12.49
C TRP A 242 -23.71 14.59 13.69
N ASN A 243 -24.70 13.92 14.31
CA ASN A 243 -24.54 12.99 15.43
C ASN A 243 -25.60 11.89 15.37
N PHE A 244 -25.18 10.63 15.41
CA PHE A 244 -26.03 9.44 15.28
C PHE A 244 -25.56 8.32 16.21
N LEU A 245 -26.29 7.21 16.24
CA LEU A 245 -25.90 5.98 16.94
C LEU A 245 -25.49 4.92 15.92
N ASN A 246 -24.43 4.17 16.22
CA ASN A 246 -24.03 3.03 15.39
C ASN A 246 -24.73 1.72 15.80
N GLN A 247 -24.43 0.63 15.08
CA GLN A 247 -24.96 -0.72 15.32
C GLN A 247 -24.61 -1.33 16.69
N ASN A 248 -23.70 -0.70 17.45
CA ASN A 248 -23.33 -1.10 18.81
C ASN A 248 -23.93 -0.16 19.88
N GLY A 249 -24.80 0.77 19.47
CA GLY A 249 -25.39 1.79 20.34
C GLY A 249 -24.40 2.88 20.76
N VAL A 250 -23.25 2.99 20.10
CA VAL A 250 -22.23 3.99 20.40
C VAL A 250 -22.52 5.26 19.58
N GLY A 251 -22.49 6.41 20.25
CA GLY A 251 -22.60 7.71 19.60
C GLY A 251 -21.44 7.98 18.63
N LYS A 252 -21.77 8.44 17.43
CA LYS A 252 -20.81 8.81 16.38
C LYS A 252 -21.19 10.17 15.81
N SER A 253 -20.21 11.03 15.64
CA SER A 253 -20.39 12.37 15.14
C SER A 253 -19.35 12.73 14.08
N SER A 254 -19.68 13.70 13.25
CA SER A 254 -18.75 14.35 12.32
C SER A 254 -17.43 14.82 12.96
N LYS A 255 -17.43 15.14 14.28
CA LYS A 255 -16.21 15.56 15.00
C LYS A 255 -15.21 14.42 15.18
N ASP A 256 -15.70 13.18 15.31
CA ASP A 256 -14.88 11.98 15.48
C ASP A 256 -14.12 11.61 14.19
N LEU A 257 -14.53 12.21 13.07
CA LEU A 257 -13.98 11.98 11.73
C LEU A 257 -12.98 13.05 11.30
N LYS A 258 -12.73 14.06 12.12
CA LYS A 258 -11.80 15.14 11.78
C LYS A 258 -10.40 14.55 11.58
N GLY A 259 -9.78 14.83 10.43
CA GLY A 259 -8.46 14.29 10.09
C GLY A 259 -8.46 12.89 9.50
N LYS A 260 -9.64 12.26 9.32
CA LYS A 260 -9.81 10.94 8.71
C LYS A 260 -10.43 11.05 7.32
N VAL A 261 -9.99 10.17 6.41
CA VAL A 261 -10.70 9.93 5.15
C VAL A 261 -11.92 9.06 5.47
N HIS A 262 -13.05 9.25 4.79
CA HIS A 262 -14.19 8.37 4.99
C HIS A 262 -14.95 8.10 3.69
N LEU A 263 -15.46 6.88 3.60
CA LEU A 263 -16.30 6.42 2.49
C LEU A 263 -17.72 6.24 3.00
N VAL A 264 -18.66 6.92 2.34
CA VAL A 264 -20.04 7.02 2.80
C VAL A 264 -21.00 6.38 1.81
N ASP A 265 -22.01 5.68 2.31
CA ASP A 265 -23.20 5.31 1.57
C ASP A 265 -24.50 5.53 2.37
N PHE A 266 -25.61 5.45 1.66
CA PHE A 266 -26.96 5.48 2.23
C PHE A 266 -27.66 4.17 1.89
N PHE A 267 -28.22 3.51 2.90
CA PHE A 267 -28.75 2.16 2.76
C PHE A 267 -30.00 1.98 3.62
N PHE A 268 -30.61 0.79 3.57
CA PHE A 268 -31.57 0.34 4.57
C PHE A 268 -31.62 -1.20 4.54
N THR A 269 -31.87 -1.84 5.68
CA THR A 269 -31.65 -3.29 5.81
C THR A 269 -32.59 -4.13 4.95
N ASN A 270 -33.77 -3.60 4.61
CA ASN A 270 -34.79 -4.30 3.83
C ASN A 270 -34.75 -3.98 2.32
N CYS A 271 -33.68 -3.36 1.81
CA CYS A 271 -33.56 -3.07 0.39
C CYS A 271 -33.39 -4.37 -0.44
N PRO A 272 -34.29 -4.65 -1.39
CA PRO A 272 -34.27 -5.92 -2.13
C PRO A 272 -33.27 -5.96 -3.30
N THR A 273 -32.64 -4.82 -3.67
CA THR A 273 -31.92 -4.69 -4.94
C THR A 273 -30.44 -4.31 -4.76
N ILE A 274 -30.13 -3.03 -4.56
CA ILE A 274 -28.77 -2.51 -4.70
C ILE A 274 -27.95 -2.58 -3.40
N CYS A 275 -28.56 -2.40 -2.22
CA CYS A 275 -27.82 -2.39 -0.95
C CYS A 275 -27.06 -3.69 -0.65
N PRO A 276 -27.58 -4.92 -0.94
CA PRO A 276 -26.80 -6.14 -0.77
C PRO A 276 -25.51 -6.13 -1.61
N LYS A 277 -25.57 -5.62 -2.84
CA LYS A 277 -24.38 -5.50 -3.71
C LYS A 277 -23.41 -4.44 -3.19
N MET A 278 -23.91 -3.27 -2.81
CA MET A 278 -23.10 -2.19 -2.25
C MET A 278 -22.40 -2.62 -0.97
N THR A 279 -23.11 -3.28 -0.05
CA THR A 279 -22.53 -3.81 1.20
C THR A 279 -21.43 -4.83 0.92
N LEU A 280 -21.63 -5.75 -0.03
CA LEU A 280 -20.58 -6.70 -0.41
C LEU A 280 -19.36 -6.00 -1.04
N ASN A 281 -19.57 -4.93 -1.82
CA ASN A 281 -18.47 -4.17 -2.41
C ASN A 281 -17.74 -3.31 -1.38
N MET A 282 -18.46 -2.69 -0.44
CA MET A 282 -17.88 -1.94 0.67
C MET A 282 -17.15 -2.87 1.65
N LYS A 283 -17.58 -4.14 1.82
CA LYS A 283 -16.80 -5.19 2.50
C LYS A 283 -15.50 -5.53 1.77
N LYS A 284 -15.53 -5.64 0.44
CA LYS A 284 -14.28 -5.82 -0.35
C LYS A 284 -13.34 -4.63 -0.18
N ILE A 285 -13.87 -3.41 -0.13
CA ILE A 285 -13.10 -2.20 0.17
C ILE A 285 -12.52 -2.30 1.58
N GLN A 286 -13.32 -2.62 2.61
CA GLN A 286 -12.85 -2.82 3.99
C GLN A 286 -11.68 -3.82 4.07
N ASN A 287 -11.82 -4.96 3.38
CA ASN A 287 -10.77 -5.96 3.30
C ASN A 287 -9.51 -5.45 2.59
N ALA A 288 -9.66 -4.68 1.50
CA ALA A 288 -8.54 -4.08 0.78
C ALA A 288 -7.82 -3.04 1.65
N LEU A 289 -8.57 -2.18 2.36
CA LEU A 289 -8.01 -1.21 3.31
C LEU A 289 -7.22 -1.91 4.42
N LYS A 290 -7.76 -2.99 4.99
CA LYS A 290 -7.08 -3.81 5.98
C LYS A 290 -5.82 -4.47 5.42
N LYS A 291 -5.89 -5.01 4.19
CA LYS A 291 -4.75 -5.62 3.50
C LYS A 291 -3.63 -4.61 3.25
N GLU A 292 -3.98 -3.38 2.91
CA GLU A 292 -3.03 -2.27 2.71
C GLU A 292 -2.67 -1.53 4.02
N CYS A 293 -3.20 -1.95 5.17
CA CYS A 293 -3.03 -1.31 6.49
C CYS A 293 -3.36 0.19 6.49
N LEU A 294 -4.48 0.55 5.87
CA LEU A 294 -4.97 1.92 5.80
C LEU A 294 -5.94 2.19 6.96
N ASP A 295 -5.38 2.48 8.14
CA ASP A 295 -6.13 2.54 9.40
C ASP A 295 -6.82 3.90 9.66
N ASN A 296 -6.43 4.96 8.94
CA ASN A 296 -7.00 6.30 9.11
C ASN A 296 -8.20 6.57 8.17
N VAL A 297 -9.03 5.54 7.99
CA VAL A 297 -10.18 5.53 7.08
C VAL A 297 -11.41 4.97 7.81
N GLU A 298 -12.54 5.67 7.72
CA GLU A 298 -13.82 5.20 8.29
C GLU A 298 -14.84 4.91 7.18
N LEU A 299 -15.56 3.81 7.31
CA LEU A 299 -16.68 3.43 6.46
C LEU A 299 -17.97 3.77 7.19
N LEU A 300 -18.87 4.52 6.55
CA LEU A 300 -20.10 5.00 7.17
C LEU A 300 -21.29 4.68 6.28
N SER A 301 -22.29 4.02 6.85
CA SER A 301 -23.53 3.70 6.15
C SER A 301 -24.71 4.28 6.91
N PHE A 302 -25.42 5.25 6.32
CA PHE A 302 -26.55 5.90 6.98
C PHE A 302 -27.86 5.22 6.56
N THR A 303 -28.65 4.72 7.52
CA THR A 303 -29.96 4.16 7.18
C THR A 303 -30.94 5.24 6.78
N VAL A 304 -31.60 5.11 5.63
CA VAL A 304 -32.70 5.99 5.20
C VAL A 304 -34.04 5.61 5.84
N ASP A 305 -34.07 4.52 6.61
CA ASP A 305 -35.27 3.96 7.24
C ASP A 305 -35.04 3.62 8.73
N PRO A 306 -34.73 4.62 9.56
CA PRO A 306 -34.43 4.41 10.98
C PRO A 306 -35.62 3.89 11.79
N LYS A 307 -36.85 3.94 11.25
CA LYS A 307 -38.05 3.38 11.90
C LYS A 307 -38.01 1.85 11.96
N ARG A 308 -37.43 1.20 10.95
CA ARG A 308 -37.28 -0.27 10.89
C ARG A 308 -35.85 -0.71 11.22
N ASP A 309 -34.87 0.15 10.97
CA ASP A 309 -33.46 -0.11 11.22
C ASP A 309 -33.05 0.36 12.64
N SER A 310 -33.51 -0.39 13.64
CA SER A 310 -33.07 -0.24 15.04
C SER A 310 -31.60 -0.65 15.21
N ILE A 311 -31.00 -0.31 16.36
CA ILE A 311 -29.62 -0.70 16.70
C ILE A 311 -29.45 -2.22 16.59
N GLU A 312 -30.40 -2.99 17.11
CA GLU A 312 -30.40 -4.46 17.06
C GLU A 312 -30.47 -4.96 15.60
N ARG A 313 -31.34 -4.36 14.79
CA ARG A 313 -31.49 -4.70 13.37
C ARG A 313 -30.21 -4.42 12.58
N LEU A 314 -29.57 -3.28 12.85
CA LEU A 314 -28.28 -2.92 12.26
C LEU A 314 -27.17 -3.86 12.71
N ASN A 315 -27.18 -4.30 13.98
CA ASN A 315 -26.22 -5.27 14.49
C ASN A 315 -26.37 -6.63 13.79
N GLU A 316 -27.60 -7.13 13.65
CA GLU A 316 -27.90 -8.34 12.89
C GLU A 316 -27.43 -8.22 11.44
N TYR A 317 -27.67 -7.08 10.81
CA TYR A 317 -27.22 -6.82 9.44
C TYR A 317 -25.69 -6.88 9.34
N ALA A 318 -24.98 -6.17 10.23
CA ALA A 318 -23.52 -6.18 10.28
C ALA A 318 -22.95 -7.59 10.47
N ASN A 319 -23.54 -8.37 11.38
CA ASN A 319 -23.11 -9.75 11.64
C ASN A 319 -23.37 -10.67 10.43
N SER A 320 -24.50 -10.51 9.73
CA SER A 320 -24.84 -11.33 8.56
C SER A 320 -23.86 -11.16 7.39
N TYR A 321 -23.17 -10.02 7.33
CA TYR A 321 -22.14 -9.73 6.34
C TYR A 321 -20.73 -9.82 6.92
N ASP A 322 -20.51 -10.28 8.15
CA ASP A 322 -19.23 -10.25 8.87
C ASP A 322 -18.49 -8.90 8.74
N LEU A 323 -19.18 -7.80 9.00
CA LEU A 323 -18.59 -6.47 8.93
C LEU A 323 -17.65 -6.23 10.12
N ASP A 324 -16.46 -5.70 9.87
CA ASP A 324 -15.56 -5.28 10.94
C ASP A 324 -16.04 -3.94 11.53
N SER A 325 -16.59 -3.98 12.74
CA SER A 325 -17.17 -2.79 13.39
C SER A 325 -16.12 -1.81 13.94
N ILE A 326 -14.82 -2.11 13.80
CA ILE A 326 -13.74 -1.21 14.23
C ILE A 326 -13.73 0.06 13.40
N ASN A 327 -13.85 -0.07 12.08
CA ASN A 327 -13.79 1.06 11.14
C ASN A 327 -15.04 1.18 10.25
N TRP A 328 -16.09 0.37 10.46
CA TRP A 328 -17.37 0.51 9.76
C TRP A 328 -18.53 0.72 10.71
N ASN A 329 -19.18 1.88 10.57
CA ASN A 329 -20.32 2.27 11.37
C ASN A 329 -21.59 2.29 10.50
N LEU A 330 -22.57 1.46 10.88
CA LEU A 330 -23.94 1.54 10.37
C LEU A 330 -24.72 2.48 11.28
N LEU A 331 -25.20 3.61 10.76
CA LEU A 331 -25.70 4.74 11.53
C LEU A 331 -27.22 4.89 11.41
N THR A 332 -27.89 5.06 12.55
CA THR A 332 -29.33 5.32 12.68
C THR A 332 -29.61 6.53 13.58
N GLY A 333 -30.82 7.10 13.48
CA GLY A 333 -31.26 8.24 14.28
C GLY A 333 -32.46 8.97 13.69
N ASP A 334 -32.50 10.30 13.84
CA ASP A 334 -33.61 11.12 13.33
C ASP A 334 -33.68 11.11 11.80
N GLN A 335 -34.82 10.68 11.26
CA GLN A 335 -35.03 10.47 9.81
C GLN A 335 -34.87 11.78 9.02
N ASN A 336 -35.41 12.88 9.52
CA ASN A 336 -35.33 14.18 8.83
C ASN A 336 -33.88 14.67 8.74
N THR A 337 -33.13 14.52 9.83
CA THR A 337 -31.70 14.86 9.87
C THR A 337 -30.89 14.03 8.86
N ILE A 338 -31.19 12.73 8.71
CA ILE A 338 -30.53 11.88 7.71
C ILE A 338 -30.85 12.35 6.28
N TYR A 339 -32.10 12.75 6.02
CA TYR A 339 -32.53 13.21 4.70
C TYR A 339 -31.90 14.55 4.34
N GLU A 340 -31.90 15.50 5.27
CA GLU A 340 -31.20 16.77 5.09
C GLU A 340 -29.70 16.57 4.86
N LEU A 341 -29.09 15.64 5.61
CA LEU A 341 -27.67 15.34 5.47
C LEU A 341 -27.35 14.72 4.10
N GLY A 342 -28.19 13.81 3.58
CA GLY A 342 -28.00 13.25 2.24
C GLY A 342 -28.11 14.29 1.14
N ILE A 343 -29.17 15.11 1.16
CA ILE A 343 -29.44 16.08 0.10
C ILE A 343 -28.52 17.29 0.16
N ASN A 344 -28.37 17.90 1.34
CA ASN A 344 -27.63 19.16 1.48
C ASN A 344 -26.17 18.92 1.85
N GLY A 345 -25.85 17.81 2.51
CA GLY A 345 -24.48 17.47 2.88
C GLY A 345 -23.77 16.65 1.82
N PHE A 346 -24.28 15.45 1.52
CA PHE A 346 -23.63 14.53 0.60
C PHE A 346 -24.05 14.72 -0.87
N LEU A 347 -25.03 15.58 -1.13
CA LEU A 347 -25.56 15.93 -2.45
C LEU A 347 -26.08 14.71 -3.22
N VAL A 348 -26.75 13.79 -2.51
CA VAL A 348 -27.37 12.59 -3.07
C VAL A 348 -28.83 12.49 -2.64
N PRO A 349 -29.69 11.88 -3.47
CA PRO A 349 -31.07 11.68 -3.08
C PRO A 349 -31.20 10.47 -2.15
N ASN A 350 -32.01 10.61 -1.10
CA ASN A 350 -32.15 9.61 -0.04
C ASN A 350 -33.54 9.63 0.66
N GLN A 351 -34.60 9.95 -0.07
CA GLN A 351 -35.95 10.17 0.46
C GLN A 351 -36.92 9.02 0.16
N GLU A 352 -38.07 9.00 0.85
CA GLU A 352 -39.18 8.10 0.55
C GLU A 352 -39.74 8.31 -0.87
N ASP A 353 -39.98 7.22 -1.58
CA ASP A 353 -40.66 7.21 -2.88
C ASP A 353 -41.44 5.90 -3.03
N ALA A 354 -42.76 6.00 -3.14
CA ALA A 354 -43.65 4.85 -3.26
C ALA A 354 -43.44 4.04 -4.56
N LEU A 355 -42.84 4.65 -5.59
CA LEU A 355 -42.50 3.98 -6.84
C LEU A 355 -41.12 3.31 -6.80
N ALA A 356 -40.29 3.63 -5.81
CA ALA A 356 -38.97 3.03 -5.66
C ALA A 356 -39.04 1.62 -5.04
N PRO A 357 -38.22 0.65 -5.51
CA PRO A 357 -38.14 -0.66 -4.88
C PRO A 357 -37.77 -0.55 -3.39
N GLY A 358 -38.64 -1.06 -2.51
CA GLY A 358 -38.47 -0.97 -1.06
C GLY A 358 -38.99 0.32 -0.40
N GLY A 359 -39.50 1.27 -1.19
CA GLY A 359 -40.18 2.48 -0.72
C GLY A 359 -39.28 3.72 -0.57
N PHE A 360 -38.02 3.66 -0.97
CA PHE A 360 -37.06 4.77 -0.84
C PHE A 360 -36.24 4.97 -2.11
N LEU A 361 -36.18 6.22 -2.56
CA LEU A 361 -35.24 6.67 -3.58
C LEU A 361 -33.89 6.89 -2.89
N HIS A 362 -32.99 5.93 -3.07
CA HIS A 362 -31.67 5.91 -2.44
C HIS A 362 -30.58 5.82 -3.50
N SER A 363 -29.46 6.48 -3.22
CA SER A 363 -28.32 6.58 -4.13
C SER A 363 -27.54 5.27 -4.16
N GLU A 364 -27.19 4.81 -5.37
CA GLU A 364 -26.24 3.71 -5.58
C GLU A 364 -24.77 4.13 -5.36
N LYS A 365 -24.53 5.37 -4.91
CA LYS A 365 -23.20 5.96 -4.86
C LYS A 365 -22.47 5.65 -3.56
N LEU A 366 -21.19 5.30 -3.68
CA LEU A 366 -20.20 5.42 -2.62
C LEU A 366 -19.53 6.80 -2.75
N ILE A 367 -19.41 7.52 -1.64
CA ILE A 367 -18.99 8.93 -1.61
C ILE A 367 -17.71 9.05 -0.82
N LEU A 368 -16.63 9.47 -1.48
CA LEU A 368 -15.32 9.62 -0.84
C LEU A 368 -15.17 11.03 -0.28
N ILE A 369 -14.84 11.13 1.00
CA ILE A 369 -14.66 12.39 1.72
C ILE A 369 -13.22 12.47 2.26
N ASP A 370 -12.58 13.62 2.08
CA ASP A 370 -11.24 13.86 2.60
C ASP A 370 -11.20 14.27 4.08
N LYS A 371 -9.97 14.39 4.61
CA LYS A 371 -9.68 14.81 5.99
C LYS A 371 -10.25 16.19 6.37
N ALA A 372 -10.59 17.02 5.37
CA ALA A 372 -11.17 18.34 5.53
C ALA A 372 -12.70 18.36 5.34
N GLN A 373 -13.35 17.19 5.35
CA GLN A 373 -14.80 17.02 5.22
C GLN A 373 -15.33 17.52 3.86
N ARG A 374 -14.56 17.34 2.79
CA ARG A 374 -14.95 17.70 1.42
C ARG A 374 -15.11 16.47 0.55
N ILE A 375 -16.08 16.51 -0.36
CA ILE A 375 -16.36 15.41 -1.29
C ILE A 375 -15.29 15.39 -2.37
N ARG A 376 -14.64 14.23 -2.55
CA ARG A 376 -13.56 14.00 -3.53
C ARG A 376 -13.93 13.02 -4.64
N GLY A 377 -15.08 12.36 -4.55
CA GLY A 377 -15.56 11.47 -5.60
C GLY A 377 -16.92 10.84 -5.30
N TYR A 378 -17.61 10.50 -6.39
CA TYR A 378 -18.79 9.65 -6.41
C TYR A 378 -18.50 8.44 -7.28
N TYR A 379 -18.73 7.25 -6.74
CA TYR A 379 -18.48 6.00 -7.44
C TYR A 379 -19.76 5.19 -7.46
N ASP A 380 -19.99 4.43 -8.53
CA ASP A 380 -21.03 3.41 -8.53
C ASP A 380 -20.66 2.29 -7.55
N GLY A 381 -21.43 2.18 -6.46
CA GLY A 381 -21.23 1.17 -5.43
C GLY A 381 -21.65 -0.23 -5.82
N THR A 382 -22.36 -0.38 -6.94
CA THR A 382 -22.77 -1.69 -7.48
C THR A 382 -21.74 -2.28 -8.44
N ASP A 383 -20.91 -1.43 -9.03
CA ASP A 383 -19.86 -1.83 -9.95
C ASP A 383 -18.56 -2.22 -9.22
N THR A 384 -18.13 -3.47 -9.39
CA THR A 384 -16.89 -3.97 -8.80
C THR A 384 -15.62 -3.34 -9.39
N THR A 385 -15.68 -2.77 -10.60
CA THR A 385 -14.51 -2.16 -11.25
C THR A 385 -14.09 -0.85 -10.56
N THR A 386 -14.98 -0.23 -9.78
CA THR A 386 -14.70 1.00 -9.02
C THR A 386 -13.88 0.74 -7.76
N ILE A 387 -13.92 -0.47 -7.20
CA ILE A 387 -13.24 -0.85 -5.96
C ILE A 387 -11.73 -0.50 -5.97
N PRO A 388 -10.91 -0.95 -6.94
CA PRO A 388 -9.49 -0.61 -6.97
C PRO A 388 -9.24 0.90 -7.11
N ILE A 389 -10.11 1.62 -7.84
CA ILE A 389 -10.02 3.07 -8.01
C ILE A 389 -10.30 3.79 -6.68
N ILE A 390 -11.33 3.35 -5.94
CA ILE A 390 -11.68 3.91 -4.63
C ILE A 390 -10.52 3.73 -3.65
N VAL A 391 -9.93 2.53 -3.59
CA VAL A 391 -8.79 2.24 -2.69
C VAL A 391 -7.59 3.12 -3.04
N GLU A 392 -7.27 3.29 -4.33
CA GLU A 392 -6.20 4.18 -4.78
C GLU A 392 -6.46 5.64 -4.42
N HIS A 393 -7.70 6.12 -4.61
CA HIS A 393 -8.11 7.48 -4.27
C HIS A 393 -8.14 7.71 -2.75
N ILE A 394 -8.50 6.70 -1.94
CA ILE A 394 -8.35 6.76 -0.49
C ILE A 394 -6.87 6.91 -0.12
N LYS A 395 -6.00 6.10 -0.73
CA LYS A 395 -4.55 6.13 -0.50
C LYS A 395 -3.92 7.49 -0.84
N SER A 396 -4.40 8.18 -1.88
CA SER A 396 -3.89 9.51 -2.24
C SER A 396 -4.37 10.64 -1.31
N LEU A 397 -5.37 10.39 -0.46
CA LEU A 397 -5.88 11.35 0.53
C LEU A 397 -5.31 11.13 1.94
N LEU A 398 -4.62 10.00 2.17
CA LEU A 398 -3.92 9.67 3.40
C LEU A 398 -2.51 10.27 3.40
#